data_AF-A0A382NAY3-F1
#
_entry.id   AF-A0A382NAY3-F1
#
_cell.length_a   1.000
_cell.length_b   1.000
_cell.length_c   1.000
_cell.angle_alpha   90.00
_cell.angle_beta   90.00
_cell.angle_gamma   90.00
#
_symmetry.space_group_name_H-M   'P 1'
#
loop_
_entity.id
_entity.type
_entity.pdbx_description
1 polymer ?
#
loop_
_entity_poly.entity_id
_entity_poly.type
_entity_poly.pdbx_seq_one_letter_code
_entity_poly.pdbx_strand_id
1 'polypeptide(L)' 'MSKRNQKGRNINGVVLLDKASGGSSNHALQKVKRLFGANKAGHTGSLDPLASGL' A
#
# COMPACT_ATOMS: atom_id res chain seq x y z
N MET A 1 14.75 7.79 -20.10
CA MET A 1 13.49 7.42 -19.41
C MET A 1 12.81 8.69 -18.94
N SER A 2 11.59 8.97 -19.41
CA SER A 2 10.82 10.16 -18.99
C SER A 2 10.60 10.16 -17.48
N LYS A 3 10.87 11.29 -16.82
CA LYS A 3 10.71 11.45 -15.36
C LYS A 3 9.21 11.35 -15.05
N ARG A 4 8.78 10.19 -14.55
CA ARG A 4 7.37 9.95 -14.17
C ARG A 4 6.98 11.02 -13.13
N ASN A 5 6.04 11.89 -13.50
CA ASN A 5 5.52 12.90 -12.60
C ASN A 5 4.92 12.20 -11.37
N GLN A 6 5.56 12.36 -10.22
CA GLN A 6 5.14 11.77 -8.95
C GLN A 6 3.87 12.48 -8.50
N LYS A 7 2.70 11.97 -8.89
CA LYS A 7 1.40 12.45 -8.39
C LYS A 7 1.20 11.93 -6.96
N GLY A 8 1.01 12.82 -5.99
CA GLY A 8 0.69 12.49 -4.59
C GLY A 8 1.45 13.34 -3.57
N ARG A 9 1.05 13.24 -2.30
CA ARG A 9 1.65 13.92 -1.15
C ARG A 9 2.93 13.21 -0.69
N ASN A 10 3.91 13.98 -0.25
CA ASN A 10 5.05 13.45 0.50
C ASN A 10 4.58 13.17 1.93
N ILE A 11 4.49 11.90 2.31
CA ILE A 11 3.99 11.48 3.62
C ILE A 11 5.09 10.73 4.35
N ASN A 12 5.35 11.12 5.59
CA ASN A 12 6.20 10.39 6.53
C ASN A 12 5.28 9.76 7.57
N GLY A 13 5.06 8.45 7.50
CA GLY A 13 4.17 7.76 8.43
C GLY A 13 4.12 6.25 8.22
N VAL A 14 3.50 5.56 9.17
CA VAL A 14 3.28 4.11 9.16
C VAL A 14 1.78 3.86 9.33
N VAL A 15 1.25 2.90 8.59
CA VAL A 15 -0.13 2.41 8.75
C VAL A 15 -0.04 0.95 9.16
N LEU A 16 -0.65 0.63 10.29
CA LEU A 16 -0.91 -0.74 10.70
C LEU A 16 -2.25 -1.15 10.07
N LEU A 17 -2.21 -2.12 9.17
CA LEU A 17 -3.37 -2.56 8.41
C LEU A 17 -3.61 -4.04 8.66
N ASP A 18 -4.73 -4.38 9.27
CA ASP A 18 -5.21 -5.76 9.26
C ASP A 18 -5.75 -6.10 7.86
N LYS A 19 -4.95 -6.82 7.08
CA LYS A 19 -5.28 -7.25 5.72
C LYS A 19 -6.42 -8.26 5.76
N ALA A 20 -7.52 -7.96 5.08
CA ALA A 20 -8.56 -8.94 4.83
C ALA A 20 -8.09 -10.08 3.90
N SER A 21 -8.72 -11.25 4.03
CA SER A 21 -8.56 -12.35 3.08
C SER A 21 -9.19 -12.03 1.71
N GLY A 22 -8.79 -12.76 0.67
CA GLY A 22 -9.30 -12.63 -0.69
C GLY A 22 -8.57 -11.60 -1.56
N GLY A 23 -7.44 -11.05 -1.09
CA GLY A 23 -6.67 -10.04 -1.83
C GLY A 23 -5.18 -10.09 -1.50
N SER A 24 -4.34 -9.70 -2.47
CA SER A 24 -2.90 -9.63 -2.26
C SER A 24 -2.50 -8.46 -1.36
N SER A 25 -1.34 -8.58 -0.71
CA SER A 25 -0.77 -7.52 0.11
C SER A 25 -0.56 -6.21 -0.68
N ASN A 26 -0.15 -6.31 -1.94
CA ASN A 26 -0.04 -5.13 -2.81
C ASN A 26 -1.40 -4.50 -3.13
N HIS A 27 -2.47 -5.29 -3.29
CA HIS A 27 -3.81 -4.73 -3.52
C HIS A 27 -4.27 -3.89 -2.32
N ALA A 28 -4.04 -4.38 -1.10
CA ALA A 28 -4.30 -3.64 0.12
C ALA A 28 -3.44 -2.36 0.21
N LEU A 29 -2.14 -2.45 -0.09
CA LEU A 29 -1.23 -1.30 -0.16
C LEU A 29 -1.71 -0.22 -1.15
N GLN A 30 -2.15 -0.60 -2.36
CA GLN A 30 -2.64 0.37 -3.35
C GLN A 30 -3.89 1.10 -2.87
N LYS A 31 -4.80 0.42 -2.15
CA LYS A 31 -5.97 1.06 -1.52
C LYS A 31 -5.52 2.10 -0.49
N VAL A 32 -4.65 1.73 0.44
CA VAL A 32 -4.12 2.65 1.46
C VAL A 32 -3.39 3.83 0.79
N LYS A 33 -2.52 3.58 -0.18
CA LYS A 33 -1.80 4.62 -0.93
C LYS A 33 -2.76 5.62 -1.57
N ARG A 34 -3.86 5.15 -2.17
CA ARG A 34 -4.89 6.01 -2.79
C ARG A 34 -5.68 6.80 -1.75
N LEU A 35 -6.08 6.17 -0.64
CA LEU A 35 -6.83 6.83 0.44
C LEU A 35 -6.06 8.01 1.03
N PHE A 36 -4.75 7.85 1.23
CA PHE A 36 -3.89 8.92 1.71
C PHE A 36 -3.32 9.81 0.60
N GLY A 37 -3.57 9.49 -0.68
CA GLY A 37 -2.98 10.19 -1.80
C GLY A 37 -1.45 10.25 -1.74
N ALA A 38 -0.78 9.20 -1.25
CA ALA A 38 0.67 9.18 -1.04
C ALA A 38 1.42 9.08 -2.38
N ASN A 39 2.57 9.75 -2.50
CA ASN A 39 3.41 9.62 -3.71
C ASN A 39 3.94 8.17 -3.88
N LYS A 40 4.25 7.51 -2.76
CA LYS A 40 4.90 6.22 -2.62
C LYS A 40 4.46 5.58 -1.32
N ALA A 41 4.36 4.25 -1.32
CA ALA A 41 4.12 3.43 -0.15
C ALA A 41 4.75 2.06 -0.38
N GLY A 42 5.02 1.33 0.71
CA GLY A 42 5.51 -0.05 0.70
C GLY A 42 4.87 -0.85 1.84
N HIS A 43 4.99 -2.17 1.81
CA HIS A 43 4.58 -3.08 2.89
C HIS A 43 5.80 -3.86 3.38
N THR A 44 5.74 -4.39 4.61
CA THR A 44 6.86 -5.06 5.29
C THR A 44 7.05 -6.52 4.91
N GLY A 45 6.09 -7.11 4.18
CA GLY A 45 6.14 -8.48 3.68
C GLY A 45 4.87 -8.81 2.89
N SER A 46 4.89 -9.91 2.15
CA SER A 46 3.70 -10.37 1.42
C SER A 46 3.02 -11.49 2.19
N LEU A 47 1.80 -11.23 2.64
CA LEU A 47 0.85 -12.26 3.01
C LEU A 47 0.20 -12.86 1.75
N ASP A 48 -0.08 -14.16 1.78
CA ASP A 48 -0.82 -14.87 0.75
C ASP A 48 -2.22 -14.26 0.54
N PRO A 49 -2.82 -14.39 -0.66
CA PRO A 49 -4.14 -13.83 -0.94
C PRO A 49 -5.23 -14.27 0.05
N LEU A 50 -5.16 -15.51 0.53
CA LEU A 50 -6.12 -16.07 1.48
C LEU A 50 -5.79 -15.79 2.95
N ALA A 51 -4.56 -15.37 3.26
CA ALA A 51 -4.17 -15.02 4.62
C ALA A 51 -4.84 -13.71 5.05
N SER A 52 -5.10 -13.55 6.34
CA SER A 52 -5.51 -12.29 6.96
C SER A 52 -4.59 -11.94 8.13
N GLY A 53 -4.66 -10.70 8.61
CA GLY A 53 -3.86 -10.25 9.74
C GLY A 53 -3.05 -8.99 9.42
N LEU A 54 -2.28 -8.56 10.43
CA LEU A 54 -1.45 -7.37 10.40
C LEU A 54 -0.35 -7.38 9.32
#